data_AF-A0A6G1R2H9-F1
#
_entry.id   AF-A0A6G1R2H9-F1
#
_cell.length_a   1.000
_cell.length_b   1.000
_cell.length_c   1.000
_cell.angle_alpha   90.00
_cell.angle_beta   90.00
_cell.angle_gamma   90.00
#
_symmetry.space_group_name_H-M   'P 1'
#
loop_
_entity.id
_entity.type
_entity.pdbx_description
1 polymer ?
#
loop_
_entity_poly.entity_id
_entity_poly.type
_entity_poly.pdbx_seq_one_letter_code
_entity_poly.pdbx_strand_id
1 'polypeptide(L)'
;MEDKGARVADYFVVAGLTDISKPLEEEIHFNDACHKIAKPKEPITDVTVINKSLGEDVPQGYKCIDVTPSGLSADLNNGSLVGPQIYLCYRRGRDKPPLTDLGVLYDGKERVKQGCEIIQTTPYGRPANISGSASSQRVYITYRRAFENMTQNTLAVTDICIIIPSKGEIG
;
A
#
# COMPACT_ATOMS: atom_id res chain seq x y z
N MET A 1 38.80 38.71 1.87
CA MET A 1 37.36 38.55 2.13
C MET A 1 36.93 37.34 1.31
N GLU A 2 36.78 36.20 1.97
CA GLU A 2 36.32 34.96 1.32
C GLU A 2 34.80 34.94 1.28
N ASP A 3 34.27 34.82 0.06
CA ASP A 3 32.86 34.68 -0.26
C ASP A 3 32.40 33.26 0.10
N LYS A 4 31.74 33.12 1.26
CA LYS A 4 31.03 31.88 1.61
C LYS A 4 29.62 31.98 1.04
N GLY A 5 29.45 31.43 -0.16
CA GLY A 5 28.14 31.25 -0.79
C GLY A 5 27.14 30.57 0.16
N ALA A 6 25.86 30.92 0.00
CA ALA A 6 24.77 30.43 0.83
C ALA A 6 24.70 28.90 0.80
N ARG A 7 25.03 28.26 1.93
CA ARG A 7 24.84 26.81 2.09
C ARG A 7 23.35 26.52 2.20
N VAL A 8 22.81 25.74 1.26
CA VAL A 8 21.37 25.52 1.11
C VAL A 8 20.82 24.42 2.03
N ALA A 9 21.65 23.55 2.62
CA ALA A 9 21.30 22.69 3.77
C ALA A 9 22.54 21.97 4.32
N ASP A 10 22.59 21.74 5.64
CA ASP A 10 23.62 20.91 6.30
C ASP A 10 23.10 19.52 6.73
N TYR A 11 21.80 19.22 6.58
CA TYR A 11 21.25 17.91 6.95
C TYR A 11 20.07 17.54 6.04
N PHE A 12 20.18 16.42 5.33
CA PHE A 12 19.05 15.72 4.75
C PHE A 12 18.91 14.37 5.44
N VAL A 13 17.68 13.97 5.75
CA VAL A 13 17.36 12.66 6.32
C VAL A 13 16.90 11.77 5.17
N VAL A 14 17.61 10.68 4.93
CA VAL A 14 17.15 9.64 4.01
C VAL A 14 16.50 8.55 4.85
N ALA A 15 15.18 8.39 4.71
CA ALA A 15 14.45 7.27 5.30
C ALA A 15 14.21 6.20 4.23
N GLY A 16 14.41 4.93 4.57
CA GLY A 16 14.08 3.79 3.69
C GLY A 16 15.26 3.12 2.95
N LEU A 17 16.50 3.41 3.34
CA LEU A 17 17.66 2.64 2.86
C LEU A 17 17.69 1.27 3.56
N THR A 18 17.61 0.19 2.79
CA THR A 18 17.93 -1.17 3.24
C THR A 18 19.40 -1.48 2.93
N ASP A 19 19.93 -2.61 3.43
CA ASP A 19 21.33 -3.06 3.22
C ASP A 19 21.72 -3.28 1.73
N ILE A 20 20.76 -3.16 0.81
CA ILE A 20 20.94 -3.30 -0.64
C ILE A 20 21.11 -1.92 -1.32
N SER A 21 20.96 -0.83 -0.57
CA SER A 21 20.94 0.52 -1.12
C SER A 21 22.35 1.03 -1.37
N LYS A 22 22.63 1.51 -2.60
CA LYS A 22 23.92 2.12 -2.94
C LYS A 22 23.82 3.66 -2.90
N PRO A 23 24.89 4.36 -2.48
CA PRO A 23 24.92 5.83 -2.48
C PRO A 23 24.73 6.39 -3.89
N LEU A 24 23.95 7.48 -3.99
CA LEU A 24 23.63 8.16 -5.25
C LEU A 24 24.88 8.69 -6.00
N GLU A 25 26.00 8.87 -5.29
CA GLU A 25 27.24 9.42 -5.83
C GLU A 25 28.04 8.42 -6.68
N GLU A 26 27.82 7.12 -6.53
CA GLU A 26 28.49 6.09 -7.35
C GLU A 26 27.86 5.95 -8.76
N GLU A 27 26.69 6.54 -9.01
CA GLU A 27 25.99 6.45 -10.30
C GLU A 27 26.34 7.58 -11.29
N ILE A 28 27.24 8.50 -10.92
CA ILE A 28 27.59 9.66 -11.74
C ILE A 28 28.78 9.36 -12.67
N HIS A 29 28.67 8.32 -13.49
CA HIS A 29 29.48 8.18 -14.71
C HIS A 29 28.55 8.38 -15.91
N PHE A 30 28.49 9.63 -16.37
CA PHE A 30 27.78 10.03 -17.58
C PHE A 30 28.38 9.32 -18.79
N ASN A 31 27.83 8.17 -19.17
CA ASN A 31 28.05 7.57 -20.48
C ASN A 31 26.70 7.11 -21.06
N ASP A 32 26.41 7.65 -22.25
CA ASP A 32 25.12 7.74 -22.96
C ASP A 32 24.52 6.41 -23.46
N ALA A 33 24.13 5.48 -22.56
CA ALA A 33 23.31 4.33 -22.99
C ALA A 33 22.37 3.71 -21.94
N CYS A 34 22.37 4.17 -20.68
CA CYS A 34 21.65 3.47 -19.60
C CYS A 34 20.78 4.37 -18.71
N HIS A 35 20.30 5.50 -19.22
CA HIS A 35 19.24 6.27 -18.54
C HIS A 35 17.87 5.58 -18.67
N LYS A 36 17.73 4.41 -18.06
CA LYS A 36 16.46 4.07 -17.44
C LYS A 36 16.47 4.72 -16.07
N ILE A 37 16.32 6.05 -16.07
CA ILE A 37 15.93 6.82 -14.87
C ILE A 37 14.84 6.00 -14.21
N ALA A 38 15.07 5.49 -13.00
CA ALA A 38 14.09 4.73 -12.27
C ALA A 38 12.88 5.65 -12.10
N LYS A 39 11.89 5.55 -12.99
CA LYS A 39 10.67 6.35 -12.90
C LYS A 39 10.06 6.01 -11.55
N PRO A 40 9.88 7.00 -10.64
CA PRO A 40 9.26 6.75 -9.36
C PRO A 40 7.92 6.07 -9.60
N LYS A 41 7.71 4.89 -9.00
CA LYS A 41 6.43 4.18 -9.06
C LYS A 41 5.32 5.18 -8.75
N GLU A 42 4.24 5.13 -9.52
CA GLU A 42 3.04 5.90 -9.19
C GLU A 42 2.57 5.57 -7.78
N PRO A 43 2.11 6.57 -7.01
CA PRO A 43 1.59 6.32 -5.69
C PRO A 43 0.30 5.50 -5.78
N ILE A 44 -0.04 4.86 -4.67
CA ILE A 44 -1.32 4.17 -4.55
C ILE A 44 -2.42 5.20 -4.39
N THR A 45 -3.35 5.19 -5.31
CA THR A 45 -4.52 6.07 -5.28
C THR A 45 -5.77 5.33 -4.86
N ASP A 46 -5.84 4.01 -4.95
CA ASP A 46 -7.00 3.27 -4.44
C ASP A 46 -6.63 1.94 -3.84
N VAL A 47 -7.48 1.51 -2.92
CA VAL A 47 -7.54 0.14 -2.41
C VAL A 47 -8.97 -0.34 -2.46
N THR A 48 -9.15 -1.63 -2.67
CA THR A 48 -10.44 -2.31 -2.57
C THR A 48 -10.23 -3.77 -2.18
N VAL A 49 -11.31 -4.45 -1.85
CA VAL A 49 -11.30 -5.87 -1.47
C VAL A 49 -12.22 -6.63 -2.41
N ILE A 50 -11.78 -7.80 -2.85
CA ILE A 50 -12.58 -8.72 -3.66
C ILE A 50 -12.73 -10.07 -2.97
N ASN A 51 -13.81 -10.76 -3.27
CA ASN A 51 -14.07 -12.12 -2.85
C ASN A 51 -13.99 -13.09 -4.05
N LYS A 52 -12.81 -13.68 -4.25
CA LYS A 52 -12.57 -14.60 -5.38
C LYS A 52 -13.41 -15.87 -5.28
N SER A 53 -13.73 -16.33 -4.07
CA SER A 53 -14.59 -17.50 -3.88
C SER A 53 -16.05 -17.28 -4.31
N LEU A 54 -16.47 -16.02 -4.50
CA LEU A 54 -17.77 -15.65 -5.05
C LEU A 54 -17.71 -15.28 -6.54
N GLY A 55 -16.58 -15.54 -7.20
CA GLY A 55 -16.38 -15.24 -8.62
C GLY A 55 -16.19 -13.75 -8.91
N GLU A 56 -15.74 -12.96 -7.94
CA GLU A 56 -15.38 -11.55 -8.18
C GLU A 56 -14.01 -11.45 -8.85
N ASP A 57 -13.93 -10.66 -9.93
CA ASP A 57 -12.69 -10.40 -10.66
C ASP A 57 -12.00 -9.12 -10.16
N VAL A 58 -10.73 -8.95 -10.54
CA VAL A 58 -9.98 -7.74 -10.25
C VAL A 58 -10.55 -6.58 -11.08
N PRO A 59 -10.94 -5.44 -10.46
CA PRO A 59 -11.48 -4.32 -11.20
C PRO A 59 -10.48 -3.74 -12.21
N GLN A 60 -10.98 -3.12 -13.28
CA GLN A 60 -10.14 -2.54 -14.32
C GLN A 60 -9.14 -1.52 -13.75
N GLY A 61 -7.87 -1.68 -14.11
CA GLY A 61 -6.77 -0.83 -13.66
C GLY A 61 -6.23 -1.16 -12.27
N TYR A 62 -6.86 -2.08 -11.53
CA TYR A 62 -6.35 -2.54 -10.24
C TYR A 62 -5.39 -3.72 -10.42
N LYS A 63 -4.50 -3.89 -9.45
CA LYS A 63 -3.67 -5.07 -9.26
C LYS A 63 -4.07 -5.75 -7.95
N CYS A 64 -4.28 -7.06 -8.02
CA CYS A 64 -4.52 -7.91 -6.85
C CYS A 64 -3.19 -8.26 -6.17
N ILE A 65 -3.18 -8.28 -4.84
CA ILE A 65 -2.13 -8.92 -4.04
C ILE A 65 -2.66 -10.31 -3.71
N ASP A 66 -2.35 -11.28 -4.57
CA ASP A 66 -2.78 -12.67 -4.44
C ASP A 66 -1.70 -13.59 -3.86
N VAL A 67 -0.45 -13.15 -3.88
CA VAL A 67 0.69 -13.83 -3.27
C VAL A 67 1.45 -12.95 -2.30
N THR A 68 1.94 -13.55 -1.23
CA THR A 68 2.86 -12.93 -0.27
C THR A 68 4.28 -12.89 -0.87
N PRO A 69 5.24 -12.15 -0.28
CA PRO A 69 6.63 -12.12 -0.76
C PRO A 69 7.30 -13.51 -0.84
N SER A 70 6.94 -14.45 0.03
CA SER A 70 7.45 -15.83 -0.01
C SER A 70 6.68 -16.77 -0.96
N GLY A 71 5.65 -16.26 -1.66
CA GLY A 71 4.84 -17.02 -2.62
C GLY A 71 3.67 -17.79 -2.01
N LEU A 72 3.27 -17.50 -0.77
CA LEU A 72 2.07 -18.07 -0.17
C LEU A 72 0.82 -17.32 -0.67
N SER A 73 -0.37 -17.93 -0.55
CA SER A 73 -1.62 -17.22 -0.82
C SER A 73 -1.76 -16.02 0.12
N ALA A 74 -1.99 -14.83 -0.44
CA ALA A 74 -2.25 -13.59 0.31
C ALA A 74 -3.74 -13.42 0.69
N ASP A 75 -4.47 -14.54 0.83
CA ASP A 75 -5.85 -14.53 1.32
C ASP A 75 -5.88 -13.94 2.74
N LEU A 76 -6.62 -12.85 2.92
CA LEU A 76 -6.79 -12.18 4.21
C LEU A 76 -7.55 -13.05 5.22
N ASN A 77 -8.19 -14.13 4.74
CA ASN A 77 -8.92 -15.12 5.53
C ASN A 77 -8.26 -16.51 5.52
N ASN A 78 -6.93 -16.59 5.48
CA ASN A 78 -6.15 -17.83 5.42
C ASN A 78 -6.31 -18.78 6.64
N GLY A 79 -7.30 -18.56 7.52
CA GLY A 79 -7.61 -19.41 8.66
C GLY A 79 -8.59 -20.55 8.38
N SER A 80 -9.21 -20.61 7.19
CA SER A 80 -10.22 -21.62 6.86
C SER A 80 -10.15 -22.08 5.40
N LEU A 81 -10.14 -23.39 5.19
CA LEU A 81 -10.23 -24.03 3.86
C LEU A 81 -11.57 -23.80 3.15
N VAL A 82 -12.64 -23.55 3.93
CA VAL A 82 -14.02 -23.39 3.44
C VAL A 82 -14.50 -21.94 3.62
N GLY A 83 -13.62 -21.06 4.11
CA GLY A 83 -13.92 -19.65 4.30
C GLY A 83 -13.96 -18.88 2.97
N PRO A 84 -14.52 -17.66 2.98
CA PRO A 84 -14.46 -16.81 1.81
C PRO A 84 -13.01 -16.43 1.52
N GLN A 85 -12.62 -16.49 0.25
CA GLN A 85 -11.27 -16.13 -0.21
C GLN A 85 -11.20 -14.64 -0.51
N ILE A 86 -10.58 -13.87 0.39
CA ILE A 86 -10.64 -12.42 0.40
C ILE A 86 -9.27 -11.84 0.05
N TYR A 87 -9.23 -10.97 -0.96
CA TYR A 87 -7.96 -10.39 -1.44
C TYR A 87 -8.01 -8.88 -1.53
N LEU A 88 -6.89 -8.24 -1.17
CA LEU A 88 -6.69 -6.80 -1.32
C LEU A 88 -6.23 -6.48 -2.75
N CYS A 89 -6.87 -5.51 -3.36
CA CYS A 89 -6.48 -4.94 -4.64
C CYS A 89 -6.13 -3.47 -4.48
N TYR A 90 -5.21 -2.97 -5.29
CA TYR A 90 -4.86 -1.55 -5.31
C TYR A 90 -4.82 -1.00 -6.73
N ARG A 91 -4.96 0.32 -6.86
CA ARG A 91 -4.68 1.06 -8.09
C ARG A 91 -3.58 2.07 -7.85
N ARG A 92 -2.70 2.23 -8.83
CA ARG A 92 -1.71 3.32 -8.87
C ARG A 92 -2.14 4.36 -9.89
N GLY A 93 -1.79 5.60 -9.63
CA GLY A 93 -2.06 6.69 -10.56
C GLY A 93 -1.65 8.04 -10.00
N ARG A 94 -1.87 9.07 -10.81
CA ARG A 94 -1.75 10.48 -10.41
C ARG A 94 -3.00 11.29 -10.78
N ASP A 95 -4.08 10.59 -11.09
CA ASP A 95 -5.37 11.16 -11.50
C ASP A 95 -6.20 11.68 -10.31
N LYS A 96 -5.80 11.35 -9.09
CA LYS A 96 -6.38 11.83 -7.82
C LYS A 96 -5.37 11.77 -6.69
N PRO A 97 -5.65 12.37 -5.52
CA PRO A 97 -4.71 12.41 -4.41
C PRO A 97 -4.32 11.01 -3.90
N PRO A 98 -3.06 10.79 -3.51
CA PRO A 98 -2.58 9.51 -3.04
C PRO A 98 -3.21 9.10 -1.71
N LEU A 99 -3.15 7.81 -1.41
CA LEU A 99 -3.40 7.31 -0.07
C LEU A 99 -2.21 7.64 0.82
N THR A 100 -2.50 8.09 2.04
CA THR A 100 -1.50 8.48 3.06
C THR A 100 -1.44 7.50 4.22
N ASP A 101 -2.48 6.69 4.40
CA ASP A 101 -2.61 5.70 5.47
C ASP A 101 -3.44 4.51 5.00
N LEU A 102 -3.11 3.32 5.50
CA LEU A 102 -3.86 2.08 5.32
C LEU A 102 -3.94 1.39 6.68
N GLY A 103 -5.13 0.94 7.06
CA GLY A 103 -5.35 0.34 8.37
C GLY A 103 -6.38 -0.77 8.37
N VAL A 104 -6.52 -1.42 9.52
CA VAL A 104 -7.53 -2.45 9.81
C VAL A 104 -8.43 -1.91 10.92
N LEU A 105 -9.73 -2.12 10.78
CA LEU A 105 -10.74 -1.73 11.76
C LEU A 105 -11.46 -2.97 12.29
N TYR A 106 -11.48 -3.14 13.60
CA TYR A 106 -12.33 -4.12 14.27
C TYR A 106 -13.64 -3.46 14.71
N ASP A 107 -14.71 -3.72 13.95
CA ASP A 107 -16.01 -3.07 14.15
C ASP A 107 -16.56 -3.28 15.58
N GLY A 108 -17.05 -2.22 16.21
CA GLY A 108 -17.53 -2.25 17.60
C GLY A 108 -16.46 -2.34 18.69
N LYS A 109 -15.18 -2.61 18.34
CA LYS A 109 -14.04 -2.53 19.29
C LYS A 109 -13.27 -1.23 19.15
N GLU A 110 -13.20 -0.71 17.93
CA GLU A 110 -12.42 0.46 17.58
C GLU A 110 -13.30 1.51 16.90
N ARG A 111 -12.94 2.78 17.08
CA ARG A 111 -13.53 3.87 16.31
C ARG A 111 -12.69 4.11 15.07
N VAL A 112 -13.35 4.45 13.96
CA VAL A 112 -12.67 4.89 12.75
C VAL A 112 -11.80 6.10 13.08
N LYS A 113 -10.52 6.04 12.72
CA LYS A 113 -9.60 7.17 12.88
C LYS A 113 -10.10 8.37 12.06
N GLN A 114 -9.90 9.58 12.59
CA GLN A 114 -10.31 10.80 11.89
C GLN A 114 -9.70 10.87 10.47
N GLY A 115 -10.55 11.18 9.49
CA GLY A 115 -10.14 11.27 8.08
C GLY A 115 -9.96 9.92 7.38
N CYS A 116 -10.11 8.79 8.06
CA CYS A 116 -10.11 7.47 7.41
C CYS A 116 -11.51 7.11 6.91
N GLU A 117 -11.54 6.43 5.77
CA GLU A 117 -12.72 5.83 5.16
C GLU A 117 -12.65 4.31 5.32
N ILE A 118 -13.81 3.65 5.39
CA ILE A 118 -13.91 2.18 5.50
C ILE A 118 -14.28 1.60 4.13
N ILE A 119 -13.60 0.53 3.72
CA ILE A 119 -14.07 -0.31 2.62
C ILE A 119 -15.16 -1.23 3.16
N GLN A 120 -16.42 -0.80 3.06
CA GLN A 120 -17.57 -1.57 3.55
C GLN A 120 -18.05 -2.61 2.54
N THR A 121 -17.90 -2.33 1.24
CA THR A 121 -18.37 -3.19 0.15
C THR A 121 -17.28 -3.48 -0.88
N THR A 122 -17.34 -4.67 -1.46
CA THR A 122 -16.58 -5.02 -2.66
C THR A 122 -17.09 -4.19 -3.85
N PRO A 123 -16.32 -4.08 -4.95
CA PRO A 123 -16.78 -3.44 -6.18
C PRO A 123 -18.05 -4.06 -6.78
N TYR A 124 -18.41 -5.28 -6.36
CA TYR A 124 -19.60 -6.02 -6.77
C TYR A 124 -20.77 -5.87 -5.79
N GLY A 125 -20.68 -4.95 -4.82
CA GLY A 125 -21.75 -4.63 -3.88
C GLY A 125 -21.92 -5.62 -2.73
N ARG A 126 -20.98 -6.55 -2.53
CA ARG A 126 -21.01 -7.50 -1.41
C ARG A 126 -20.29 -6.92 -0.18
N PRO A 127 -20.58 -7.38 1.05
CA PRO A 127 -19.83 -6.92 2.22
C PRO A 127 -18.34 -7.26 2.12
N ALA A 128 -17.47 -6.27 2.34
CA ALA A 128 -16.00 -6.41 2.33
C ALA A 128 -15.43 -6.82 3.71
N ASN A 129 -16.17 -7.65 4.45
CA ASN A 129 -15.70 -8.18 5.72
C ASN A 129 -14.58 -9.21 5.47
N ILE A 130 -13.42 -9.02 6.08
CA ILE A 130 -12.26 -9.90 5.90
C ILE A 130 -12.19 -11.01 6.96
N SER A 131 -13.07 -11.01 7.97
CA SER A 131 -13.06 -12.03 9.00
C SER A 131 -13.65 -13.38 8.55
N GLY A 132 -13.21 -14.46 9.19
CA GLY A 132 -13.74 -15.81 8.99
C GLY A 132 -15.23 -15.94 9.31
N SER A 133 -15.93 -16.82 8.59
CA SER A 133 -17.39 -17.05 8.75
C SER A 133 -17.84 -17.49 10.15
N ALA A 134 -16.92 -18.00 10.98
CA ALA A 134 -17.20 -18.40 12.36
C ALA A 134 -17.10 -17.23 13.37
N SER A 135 -16.62 -16.06 12.93
CA SER A 135 -16.44 -14.89 13.78
C SER A 135 -17.64 -13.96 13.71
N SER A 136 -18.22 -13.61 14.85
CA SER A 136 -19.19 -12.50 14.94
C SER A 136 -18.52 -11.13 14.83
N GLN A 137 -17.21 -11.06 15.06
CA GLN A 137 -16.40 -9.85 14.90
C GLN A 137 -16.21 -9.56 13.41
N ARG A 138 -16.66 -8.39 12.97
CA ARG A 138 -16.42 -7.87 11.62
C ARG A 138 -15.10 -7.11 11.59
N VAL A 139 -14.35 -7.29 10.51
CA VAL A 139 -13.05 -6.67 10.30
C VAL A 139 -13.03 -6.06 8.90
N TYR A 140 -12.59 -4.81 8.81
CA TYR A 140 -12.58 -4.05 7.56
C TYR A 140 -11.23 -3.40 7.31
N ILE A 141 -10.93 -3.17 6.03
CA ILE A 141 -9.80 -2.32 5.63
C ILE A 141 -10.26 -0.86 5.66
N THR A 142 -9.39 0.01 6.14
CA THR A 142 -9.57 1.46 6.12
C THR A 142 -8.43 2.12 5.37
N TYR A 143 -8.69 3.28 4.77
CA TYR A 143 -7.65 4.09 4.14
C TYR A 143 -7.84 5.56 4.49
N ARG A 144 -6.77 6.35 4.35
CA ARG A 144 -6.85 7.81 4.34
C ARG A 144 -6.33 8.34 3.03
N ARG A 145 -7.07 9.25 2.43
CA ARG A 145 -6.66 9.96 1.21
C ARG A 145 -6.09 11.33 1.56
N ALA A 146 -5.05 11.75 0.84
CA ALA A 146 -4.57 13.13 0.91
C ALA A 146 -5.66 14.11 0.43
N PHE A 147 -5.65 15.34 0.93
CA PHE A 147 -6.51 16.38 0.38
C PHE A 147 -6.02 16.83 -1.01
N GLU A 148 -6.94 17.23 -1.89
CA GLU A 148 -6.67 17.69 -3.27
C GLU A 148 -5.60 18.80 -3.35
N ASN A 149 -5.50 19.64 -2.31
CA ASN A 149 -4.63 20.83 -2.31
C ASN A 149 -3.35 20.65 -1.47
N MET A 150 -3.00 19.43 -1.06
CA MET A 150 -1.76 19.19 -0.30
C MET A 150 -0.52 19.36 -1.18
N THR A 151 0.54 19.92 -0.59
CA THR A 151 1.81 20.16 -1.29
C THR A 151 2.50 18.85 -1.70
N GLN A 152 3.34 18.93 -2.74
CA GLN A 152 3.98 17.79 -3.44
C GLN A 152 4.86 16.87 -2.55
N ASN A 153 5.13 17.23 -1.29
CA ASN A 153 5.93 16.44 -0.34
C ASN A 153 5.07 15.62 0.65
N THR A 154 3.86 15.23 0.24
CA THR A 154 2.98 14.44 1.11
C THR A 154 3.43 12.99 1.20
N LEU A 155 3.38 12.43 2.42
CA LEU A 155 3.52 10.99 2.65
C LEU A 155 2.51 10.24 1.79
N ALA A 156 3.00 9.32 0.96
CA ALA A 156 2.18 8.52 0.06
C ALA A 156 2.49 7.05 0.25
N VAL A 157 1.46 6.22 0.26
CA VAL A 157 1.61 4.76 0.18
C VAL A 157 2.11 4.43 -1.22
N THR A 158 3.28 3.81 -1.33
CA THR A 158 3.93 3.47 -2.60
C THR A 158 4.03 1.97 -2.84
N ASP A 159 3.90 1.16 -1.79
CA ASP A 159 3.85 -0.30 -1.84
C ASP A 159 2.95 -0.87 -0.74
N ILE A 160 2.35 -2.03 -1.02
CA ILE A 160 1.53 -2.80 -0.08
C ILE A 160 1.87 -4.26 -0.31
N CYS A 161 2.23 -4.95 0.78
CA CYS A 161 2.38 -6.40 0.79
C CYS A 161 1.55 -6.99 1.91
N ILE A 162 1.20 -8.27 1.75
CA ILE A 162 0.61 -9.08 2.81
C ILE A 162 1.70 -10.03 3.32
N ILE A 163 1.86 -10.07 4.64
CA ILE A 163 2.76 -10.99 5.31
C ILE A 163 1.95 -11.91 6.24
N ILE A 164 2.44 -13.13 6.41
CA ILE A 164 1.91 -14.13 7.32
C ILE A 164 2.99 -14.41 8.36
N PRO A 165 3.01 -13.67 9.49
CA PRO A 165 4.05 -13.82 10.51
C PRO A 165 4.13 -15.24 11.07
N SER A 166 2.99 -15.94 11.17
CA SER A 166 2.93 -17.34 11.62
C SER A 166 3.61 -18.33 10.67
N LYS A 167 4.00 -17.90 9.46
CA LYS A 167 4.78 -18.67 8.48
C LYS A 167 6.22 -18.17 8.34
N GLY A 168 6.67 -17.28 9.24
CA GLY A 168 8.04 -16.77 9.28
C GLY A 168 8.29 -15.58 8.35
N GLU A 169 7.26 -14.98 7.75
CA GLU A 169 7.42 -13.75 6.97
C GLU A 169 7.62 -12.53 7.87
N ILE A 170 8.50 -11.63 7.45
CA ILE A 170 8.82 -10.35 8.10
C ILE A 170 8.64 -9.22 7.07
N GLY A 171 8.19 -8.06 7.53
CA GLY A 171 7.91 -6.87 6.72
C GLY A 171 8.76 -5.67 7.10
#